data_AF-A0A7J7WTQ8-F1
#
_entry.id   AF-A0A7J7WTQ8-F1
#
_cell.length_a   1.000
_cell.length_b   1.000
_cell.length_c   1.000
_cell.angle_alpha   90.00
_cell.angle_beta   90.00
_cell.angle_gamma   90.00
#
_symmetry.space_group_name_H-M   'P 1'
#
loop_
_entity.id
_entity.type
_entity.pdbx_description
1 polymer ?
#
loop_
_entity_poly.entity_id
_entity_poly.type
_entity_poly.pdbx_seq_one_letter_code
_entity_poly.pdbx_strand_id
1 'polypeptide(L)'
;MCFWYLETLDAEPVQNVAIPLSYSERDPVPGGCNLEFDLDIDPNIYLEFDFFETTIKFAPANLGYARGTDPPPCDIRTGQDSRWRLQYDVYQYFLPEDDLTEEGLLKHLQRMAEVPQVTANAIKVVTLTANDKTSVSFSSLRGQGVIYNVIVWDPFLNTSAAYVPVHTYACSFEAMEGNCSSLGRVSTKVFFTLFALLGLFICFFGHRFWKTELFFIGFIFMGFFFYILISRLTLINYDVRLILTAITGSVGGLFLVAAWWRFGILMLCMLCVGLVLGFLVSSVTFFTPLGNLTVFRNDDVFWVTFSCIAILIPVVFMGCLRMLNIVTCGFIGSYSVVLAIDSYLYTSLSYITLNVLKRALNTHFRRAFTNVPFQTNDFIILAVWGMLAVSGITLQIRSERGRPSFPPHPYKLWKRERERRVTNILDPSYHIPPLRERLYGRLTQIRELFQKEQPAGERTPLLL
;
A
#
# COMPACT_ATOMS: atom_id res chain seq x y z
N MET A 1 6.23 -31.89 -43.60
CA MET A 1 6.25 -30.42 -43.50
C MET A 1 4.90 -30.04 -42.90
N CYS A 2 4.85 -29.55 -41.66
CA CYS A 2 3.60 -29.08 -41.05
C CYS A 2 3.43 -27.61 -41.42
N PHE A 3 2.33 -27.26 -42.08
CA PHE A 3 1.97 -25.88 -42.35
C PHE A 3 0.96 -25.44 -41.29
N TRP A 4 1.26 -24.34 -40.62
CA TRP A 4 0.39 -23.70 -39.65
C TRP A 4 -0.08 -22.38 -40.24
N TYR A 5 -1.38 -22.12 -40.17
CA TYR A 5 -1.99 -20.88 -40.62
C TYR A 5 -2.59 -20.20 -39.40
N LEU A 6 -2.32 -18.89 -39.24
CA LEU A 6 -2.93 -18.06 -38.21
C LEU A 6 -3.91 -17.13 -38.92
N GLU A 7 -5.17 -17.17 -38.50
CA GLU A 7 -6.21 -16.25 -38.96
C GLU A 7 -6.56 -15.32 -37.80
N THR A 8 -6.64 -14.02 -38.08
CA THR A 8 -7.10 -13.01 -37.12
C THR A 8 -8.35 -12.35 -37.69
N LEU A 9 -9.33 -12.12 -36.80
CA LEU A 9 -10.55 -11.37 -37.13
C LEU A 9 -10.34 -9.86 -36.93
N ASP A 10 -9.23 -9.45 -36.31
CA ASP A 10 -8.92 -8.06 -36.06
C ASP A 10 -8.44 -7.35 -37.32
N ALA A 11 -8.84 -6.08 -37.46
CA ALA A 11 -8.43 -5.21 -38.55
C ALA A 11 -6.97 -4.72 -38.40
N GLU A 12 -6.40 -4.80 -37.21
CA GLU A 12 -5.04 -4.37 -36.90
C GLU A 12 -4.01 -5.48 -37.18
N PRO A 13 -2.80 -5.13 -37.64
CA PRO A 13 -1.75 -6.11 -37.90
C PRO A 13 -1.28 -6.78 -36.60
N VAL A 14 -1.42 -8.10 -36.52
CA VAL A 14 -0.99 -8.90 -35.36
C VAL A 14 0.46 -9.37 -35.55
N GLN A 15 1.32 -9.10 -34.56
CA GLN A 15 2.63 -9.73 -34.49
C GLN A 15 2.52 -11.12 -33.86
N ASN A 16 3.09 -12.13 -34.51
CA ASN A 16 3.07 -13.51 -34.03
C ASN A 16 4.48 -14.04 -33.79
N VAL A 17 4.63 -14.80 -32.69
CA VAL A 17 5.85 -15.54 -32.39
C VAL A 17 5.47 -16.99 -32.16
N ALA A 18 6.06 -17.89 -32.94
CA ALA A 18 5.88 -19.33 -32.79
C ALA A 18 7.13 -19.93 -32.15
N ILE A 19 6.95 -20.57 -31.00
CA ILE A 19 8.04 -21.23 -30.26
C ILE A 19 7.79 -22.74 -30.31
N PRO A 20 8.58 -23.52 -31.07
CA PRO A 20 8.45 -24.97 -31.09
C PRO A 20 9.04 -25.55 -29.80
N LEU A 21 8.19 -26.16 -28.97
CA LEU A 21 8.62 -26.89 -27.78
C LEU A 21 8.67 -28.39 -28.10
N SER A 22 9.85 -28.99 -27.95
CA SER A 22 10.07 -30.42 -28.16
C SER A 22 10.01 -31.18 -26.84
N TYR A 23 9.23 -32.26 -26.81
CA TYR A 23 9.10 -33.17 -25.67
C TYR A 23 9.53 -34.58 -26.07
N SER A 24 10.19 -35.27 -25.15
CA SER A 24 10.46 -36.70 -25.23
C SER A 24 9.27 -37.52 -24.74
N GLU A 25 9.23 -38.81 -25.07
CA GLU A 25 8.18 -39.74 -24.63
C GLU A 25 8.11 -39.91 -23.10
N ARG A 26 9.17 -39.51 -22.38
CA ARG A 26 9.25 -39.60 -20.92
C ARG A 26 8.95 -38.27 -20.23
N ASP A 27 8.86 -37.18 -20.99
CA ASP A 27 8.53 -35.89 -20.39
C ASP A 27 7.04 -35.87 -20.02
N PRO A 28 6.69 -35.36 -18.83
CA PRO A 28 5.30 -35.18 -18.46
C PRO A 28 4.57 -34.31 -19.50
N VAL A 29 3.28 -34.57 -19.69
CA VAL A 29 2.45 -33.87 -20.69
C VAL A 29 1.63 -32.78 -19.98
N PRO A 30 1.99 -31.48 -20.09
CA PRO A 30 1.25 -30.40 -19.47
C PRO A 30 -0.21 -30.40 -19.93
N GLY A 31 -1.15 -30.34 -18.97
CA GLY A 31 -2.58 -30.34 -19.28
C GLY A 31 -3.16 -31.63 -19.84
N GLY A 32 -2.39 -32.73 -19.89
CA GLY A 32 -2.84 -34.01 -20.44
C GLY A 32 -3.92 -34.73 -19.61
N CYS A 33 -4.34 -34.15 -18.49
CA CYS A 33 -5.43 -34.62 -17.63
C CYS A 33 -6.47 -33.52 -17.45
N ASN A 34 -6.78 -32.78 -18.51
CA ASN A 34 -7.78 -31.75 -18.48
C ASN A 34 -9.21 -32.34 -18.45
N LEU A 35 -10.05 -31.79 -17.57
CA LEU A 35 -11.49 -32.06 -17.47
C LEU A 35 -12.33 -30.78 -17.40
N GLU A 36 -11.68 -29.62 -17.33
CA GLU A 36 -12.32 -28.33 -17.04
C GLU A 36 -12.37 -27.39 -18.26
N PHE A 37 -11.36 -27.46 -19.14
CA PHE A 37 -11.21 -26.57 -20.30
C PHE A 37 -11.52 -27.26 -21.62
N ASP A 38 -11.61 -26.47 -22.70
CA ASP A 38 -12.11 -26.94 -24.00
C ASP A 38 -11.13 -27.85 -24.78
N LEU A 39 -9.83 -27.82 -24.45
CA LEU A 39 -8.82 -28.63 -25.15
C LEU A 39 -8.58 -29.96 -24.43
N ASP A 40 -8.58 -31.09 -25.17
CA ASP A 40 -8.29 -32.41 -24.57
C ASP A 40 -6.95 -32.46 -23.82
N ILE A 41 -5.93 -31.82 -24.39
CA ILE A 41 -4.63 -31.56 -23.75
C ILE A 41 -4.47 -30.05 -23.70
N ASP A 42 -4.57 -29.48 -22.50
CA ASP A 42 -4.56 -28.03 -22.33
C ASP A 42 -3.32 -27.52 -21.57
N PRO A 43 -2.23 -27.20 -22.28
CA PRO A 43 -1.01 -26.68 -21.66
C PRO A 43 -1.12 -25.19 -21.29
N ASN A 44 -2.27 -24.55 -21.50
CA ASN A 44 -2.43 -23.13 -21.25
C ASN A 44 -2.59 -22.83 -19.76
N ILE A 45 -2.07 -21.67 -19.36
CA ILE A 45 -2.31 -21.10 -18.04
C ILE A 45 -3.37 -20.00 -18.19
N TYR A 46 -4.51 -20.19 -17.54
CA TYR A 46 -5.58 -19.21 -17.48
C TYR A 46 -5.29 -18.23 -16.36
N LEU A 47 -5.45 -16.94 -16.65
CA LEU A 47 -5.17 -15.86 -15.73
C LEU A 47 -6.43 -15.03 -15.51
N GLU A 48 -6.80 -14.86 -14.26
CA GLU A 48 -7.84 -13.94 -13.80
C GLU A 48 -7.21 -12.93 -12.86
N PHE A 49 -7.53 -11.64 -12.99
CA PHE A 49 -7.02 -10.63 -12.09
C PHE A 49 -8.10 -9.65 -11.67
N ASP A 50 -7.98 -9.17 -10.43
CA ASP A 50 -8.70 -8.01 -9.94
C ASP A 50 -7.72 -7.01 -9.28
N PHE A 51 -8.24 -5.98 -8.62
CA PHE A 51 -7.43 -5.00 -7.91
C PHE A 51 -6.59 -5.61 -6.76
N PHE A 52 -7.06 -6.69 -6.15
CA PHE A 52 -6.46 -7.31 -4.98
C PHE A 52 -5.45 -8.38 -5.41
N GLU A 53 -5.89 -9.38 -6.15
CA GLU A 53 -5.14 -10.58 -6.49
C GLU A 53 -5.22 -10.98 -7.98
N THR A 54 -4.14 -11.58 -8.44
CA THR A 54 -4.02 -12.23 -9.75
C THR A 54 -3.95 -13.73 -9.50
N THR A 55 -4.89 -14.49 -10.04
CA THR A 55 -4.96 -15.93 -9.88
C THR A 55 -4.68 -16.61 -11.21
N ILE A 56 -3.73 -17.54 -11.20
CA ILE A 56 -3.49 -18.44 -12.33
C ILE A 56 -4.15 -19.79 -12.05
N LYS A 57 -4.69 -20.41 -13.09
CA LYS A 57 -5.29 -21.75 -13.10
C LYS A 57 -4.74 -22.53 -14.30
N PHE A 58 -4.51 -23.82 -14.12
CA PHE A 58 -4.01 -24.67 -15.20
C PHE A 58 -4.53 -26.10 -15.04
N ALA A 59 -4.66 -26.81 -16.15
CA ALA A 59 -5.07 -28.21 -16.14
C ALA A 59 -3.95 -29.11 -15.58
N PRO A 60 -4.26 -30.16 -14.82
CA PRO A 60 -3.25 -31.11 -14.36
C PRO A 60 -2.54 -31.82 -15.52
N ALA A 61 -1.27 -32.14 -15.32
CA ALA A 61 -0.46 -32.85 -16.30
C ALA A 61 -0.70 -34.37 -16.23
N ASN A 62 -0.36 -35.05 -17.31
CA ASN A 62 -0.28 -36.51 -17.36
C ASN A 62 1.18 -37.00 -17.41
N LEU A 63 1.39 -38.29 -17.17
CA LEU A 63 2.70 -38.91 -17.38
C LEU A 63 3.07 -38.89 -18.87
N GLY A 64 4.37 -38.92 -19.17
CA GLY A 64 4.86 -39.05 -20.53
C GLY A 64 4.46 -40.39 -21.16
N TYR A 65 4.12 -40.35 -22.44
CA TYR A 65 3.83 -41.53 -23.26
C TYR A 65 4.31 -41.33 -24.71
N ALA A 66 4.47 -42.45 -25.43
CA ALA A 66 4.95 -42.43 -26.81
C ALA A 66 3.92 -41.81 -27.75
N ARG A 67 4.40 -41.14 -28.81
CA ARG A 67 3.49 -40.50 -29.78
C ARG A 67 2.66 -41.57 -30.50
N GLY A 68 1.34 -41.40 -30.50
CA GLY A 68 0.41 -42.30 -31.17
C GLY A 68 -0.03 -43.50 -30.33
N THR A 69 0.37 -43.57 -29.05
CA THR A 69 -0.22 -44.52 -28.08
C THR A 69 -1.31 -43.84 -27.27
N ASP A 70 -2.20 -44.64 -26.69
CA ASP A 70 -3.23 -44.13 -25.78
C ASP A 70 -2.60 -43.52 -24.51
N PRO A 71 -3.12 -42.39 -24.03
CA PRO A 71 -2.60 -41.73 -22.84
C PRO A 71 -2.84 -42.59 -21.58
N PRO A 72 -1.92 -42.55 -20.61
CA PRO A 72 -2.12 -43.22 -19.33
C PRO A 72 -3.30 -42.57 -18.58
N PRO A 73 -4.03 -43.35 -17.76
CA PRO A 73 -5.19 -42.83 -17.07
C PRO A 73 -4.82 -41.90 -15.91
N CYS A 74 -5.52 -40.76 -15.84
CA CYS A 74 -5.18 -39.66 -14.93
C CYS A 74 -5.45 -39.94 -13.44
N ASP A 75 -6.60 -40.48 -13.07
CA ASP A 75 -7.05 -40.58 -11.66
C ASP A 75 -7.59 -41.96 -11.26
N ILE A 76 -6.97 -43.04 -11.77
CA ILE A 76 -7.38 -44.41 -11.39
C ILE A 76 -6.69 -44.87 -10.10
N ARG A 77 -5.46 -44.42 -9.84
CA ARG A 77 -4.65 -44.79 -8.66
C ARG A 77 -3.85 -43.60 -8.17
N THR A 78 -3.52 -43.58 -6.88
CA THR A 78 -2.63 -42.57 -6.25
C THR A 78 -1.19 -43.06 -6.10
N GLY A 79 -0.84 -44.19 -6.73
CA GLY A 79 0.48 -44.81 -6.66
C GLY A 79 1.54 -44.13 -7.56
N GLN A 80 2.75 -44.69 -7.58
CA GLN A 80 3.86 -44.17 -8.39
C GLN A 80 3.65 -44.29 -9.91
N ASP A 81 2.71 -45.11 -10.35
CA ASP A 81 2.39 -45.30 -11.77
C ASP A 81 1.33 -44.33 -12.29
N SER A 82 0.96 -43.32 -11.49
CA SER A 82 -0.03 -42.32 -11.89
C SER A 82 0.53 -40.90 -11.82
N ARG A 83 -0.23 -39.95 -12.38
CA ARG A 83 0.10 -38.53 -12.34
C ARG A 83 0.28 -37.98 -10.92
N TRP A 84 -0.17 -38.69 -9.89
CA TRP A 84 -0.10 -38.26 -8.50
C TRP A 84 1.33 -38.08 -7.99
N ARG A 85 2.32 -38.67 -8.67
CA ARG A 85 3.74 -38.44 -8.38
C ARG A 85 4.28 -37.09 -8.87
N LEU A 86 3.60 -36.47 -9.83
CA LEU A 86 4.06 -35.23 -10.47
C LEU A 86 3.99 -34.06 -9.49
N GLN A 87 4.97 -33.17 -9.62
CA GLN A 87 5.04 -31.92 -8.85
C GLN A 87 4.99 -30.74 -9.81
N TYR A 88 4.36 -29.66 -9.39
CA TYR A 88 4.19 -28.45 -10.20
C TYR A 88 4.92 -27.30 -9.54
N ASP A 89 6.01 -26.88 -10.13
CA ASP A 89 6.77 -25.73 -9.68
C ASP A 89 6.25 -24.48 -10.39
N VAL A 90 5.71 -23.55 -9.60
CA VAL A 90 5.16 -22.29 -10.11
C VAL A 90 6.22 -21.21 -10.03
N TYR A 91 6.50 -20.60 -11.19
CA TYR A 91 7.49 -19.56 -11.37
C TYR A 91 6.83 -18.22 -11.67
N GLN A 92 7.48 -17.17 -11.16
CA GLN A 92 7.10 -15.78 -11.38
C GLN A 92 8.32 -15.02 -11.92
N TYR A 93 8.12 -14.26 -12.99
CA TYR A 93 9.12 -13.41 -13.60
C TYR A 93 8.57 -11.99 -13.76
N PHE A 94 9.29 -11.01 -13.22
CA PHE A 94 8.91 -9.60 -13.34
C PHE A 94 9.56 -8.97 -14.57
N LEU A 95 8.75 -8.29 -15.37
CA LEU A 95 9.23 -7.47 -16.48
C LEU A 95 9.91 -6.18 -15.95
N PRO A 96 10.78 -5.54 -16.74
CA PRO A 96 11.32 -4.22 -16.39
C PRO A 96 10.18 -3.23 -16.08
N GLU A 97 10.33 -2.44 -15.03
CA GLU A 97 9.41 -1.35 -14.70
C GLU A 97 9.35 -0.34 -15.86
N ASP A 98 8.15 0.22 -16.11
CA ASP A 98 7.88 1.22 -17.16
C ASP A 98 8.02 0.72 -18.61
N ASP A 99 8.39 -0.55 -18.83
CA ASP A 99 8.38 -1.16 -20.17
C ASP A 99 7.01 -1.79 -20.47
N LEU A 100 6.24 -1.12 -21.33
CA LEU A 100 4.95 -1.58 -21.83
C LEU A 100 5.02 -1.98 -23.32
N THR A 101 6.23 -2.17 -23.87
CA THR A 101 6.42 -2.45 -25.30
C THR A 101 6.13 -3.90 -25.65
N GLU A 102 5.53 -4.13 -26.83
CA GLU A 102 5.26 -5.48 -27.35
C GLU A 102 6.55 -6.27 -27.59
N GLU A 103 7.58 -5.62 -28.14
CA GLU A 103 8.89 -6.26 -28.38
C GLU A 103 9.56 -6.70 -27.08
N GLY A 104 9.51 -5.87 -26.03
CA GLY A 104 9.99 -6.20 -24.70
C GLY A 104 9.27 -7.42 -24.15
N LEU A 105 7.94 -7.40 -24.19
CA LEU A 105 7.10 -8.51 -23.75
C LEU A 105 7.42 -9.82 -24.46
N LEU A 106 7.47 -9.83 -25.80
CA LEU A 106 7.73 -11.03 -26.60
C LEU A 106 9.11 -11.63 -26.31
N LYS A 107 10.13 -10.78 -26.19
CA LYS A 107 11.49 -11.19 -25.82
C LYS A 107 11.54 -11.85 -24.45
N HIS A 108 10.81 -11.33 -23.47
CA HIS A 108 10.76 -11.88 -22.12
C HIS A 108 9.86 -13.12 -22.01
N LEU A 109 8.80 -13.23 -22.82
CA LEU A 109 8.01 -14.46 -22.97
C LEU A 109 8.84 -15.61 -23.53
N GLN A 110 9.69 -15.33 -24.52
CA GLN A 110 10.60 -16.35 -25.05
C GLN A 110 11.54 -16.91 -23.98
N ARG A 111 12.05 -16.05 -23.08
CA ARG A 111 12.87 -16.45 -21.92
C ARG A 111 12.11 -17.29 -20.88
N MET A 112 10.79 -17.25 -20.93
CA MET A 112 9.89 -17.96 -20.03
C MET A 112 9.23 -19.16 -20.69
N ALA A 113 9.64 -19.58 -21.90
CA ALA A 113 9.03 -20.70 -22.60
C ALA A 113 9.70 -22.06 -22.27
N GLU A 114 11.03 -22.10 -22.21
CA GLU A 114 11.79 -23.34 -21.98
C GLU A 114 12.17 -23.54 -20.51
N VAL A 115 12.08 -24.78 -20.02
CA VAL A 115 12.45 -25.18 -18.64
C VAL A 115 13.81 -24.62 -18.17
N PRO A 116 14.94 -24.81 -18.90
CA PRO A 116 16.24 -24.30 -18.44
C PRO A 116 16.27 -22.76 -18.36
N GLN A 117 15.52 -22.06 -19.21
CA GLN A 117 15.49 -20.61 -19.22
C GLN A 117 14.63 -20.07 -18.08
N VAL A 118 13.49 -20.71 -17.81
CA VAL A 118 12.61 -20.36 -16.69
C VAL A 118 13.35 -20.56 -15.36
N THR A 119 14.00 -21.71 -15.17
CA THR A 119 14.73 -22.02 -13.92
C THR A 119 15.94 -21.11 -13.69
N ALA A 120 16.55 -20.57 -14.75
CA ALA A 120 17.67 -19.65 -14.65
C ALA A 120 17.27 -18.19 -14.37
N ASN A 121 16.09 -17.76 -14.85
CA ASN A 121 15.71 -16.33 -14.85
C ASN A 121 14.56 -15.98 -13.90
N ALA A 122 13.70 -16.94 -13.55
CA ALA A 122 12.50 -16.71 -12.76
C ALA A 122 12.63 -17.19 -11.32
N ILE A 123 11.76 -16.67 -10.46
CA ILE A 123 11.72 -17.04 -9.05
C ILE A 123 10.70 -18.17 -8.88
N LYS A 124 11.14 -19.31 -8.35
CA LYS A 124 10.25 -20.39 -7.91
C LYS A 124 9.48 -19.94 -6.66
N VAL A 125 8.16 -19.82 -6.77
CA VAL A 125 7.31 -19.31 -5.68
C VAL A 125 6.77 -20.45 -4.81
N VAL A 126 6.31 -21.54 -5.43
CA VAL A 126 5.72 -22.67 -4.71
C VAL A 126 5.84 -23.95 -5.53
N THR A 127 5.95 -25.08 -4.84
CA THR A 127 5.75 -26.41 -5.42
C THR A 127 4.39 -26.92 -4.97
N LEU A 128 3.55 -27.28 -5.94
CA LEU A 128 2.26 -27.93 -5.70
C LEU A 128 2.40 -29.43 -5.95
N THR A 129 1.68 -30.21 -5.17
CA THR A 129 1.53 -31.66 -5.35
C THR A 129 0.19 -31.97 -6.00
N ALA A 130 -0.04 -33.22 -6.38
CA ALA A 130 -1.34 -33.63 -6.93
C ALA A 130 -2.52 -33.49 -5.95
N ASN A 131 -2.27 -33.37 -4.63
CA ASN A 131 -3.29 -33.07 -3.63
C ASN A 131 -3.70 -31.59 -3.63
N ASP A 132 -2.82 -30.72 -4.12
CA ASP A 132 -3.05 -29.28 -4.13
C ASP A 132 -3.90 -28.90 -5.33
N LYS A 133 -4.71 -27.85 -5.16
CA LYS A 133 -5.45 -27.27 -6.27
C LYS A 133 -4.45 -26.65 -7.27
N THR A 134 -4.63 -26.90 -8.57
CA THR A 134 -3.85 -26.30 -9.67
C THR A 134 -4.22 -24.82 -9.91
N SER A 135 -4.30 -24.06 -8.81
CA SER A 135 -4.58 -22.63 -8.81
C SER A 135 -3.71 -21.91 -7.80
N VAL A 136 -3.06 -20.83 -8.21
CA VAL A 136 -2.20 -20.02 -7.34
C VAL A 136 -2.56 -18.55 -7.46
N SER A 137 -2.67 -17.86 -6.33
CA SER A 137 -2.98 -16.44 -6.26
C SER A 137 -1.74 -15.63 -5.88
N PHE A 138 -1.60 -14.44 -6.45
CA PHE A 138 -0.53 -13.48 -6.26
C PHE A 138 -1.13 -12.10 -6.00
N SER A 139 -0.41 -11.19 -5.32
CA SER A 139 -0.86 -9.80 -5.19
C SER A 139 -0.83 -9.12 -6.56
N SER A 140 -1.94 -8.51 -6.97
CA SER A 140 -1.99 -7.75 -8.23
C SER A 140 -1.12 -6.50 -8.17
N LEU A 141 -0.12 -6.42 -9.05
CA LEU A 141 0.75 -5.25 -9.18
C LEU A 141 0.32 -4.45 -10.39
N ARG A 142 -0.52 -3.42 -10.18
CA ARG A 142 -1.08 -2.65 -11.29
C ARG A 142 0.03 -1.95 -12.07
N GLY A 143 0.06 -2.16 -13.38
CA GLY A 143 1.00 -1.54 -14.30
C GLY A 143 2.40 -2.16 -14.31
N GLN A 144 2.67 -3.10 -13.41
CA GLN A 144 3.89 -3.89 -13.40
C GLN A 144 3.66 -5.17 -14.20
N GLY A 145 4.48 -5.39 -15.22
CA GLY A 145 4.41 -6.60 -16.04
C GLY A 145 4.92 -7.82 -15.27
N VAL A 146 4.14 -8.90 -15.30
CA VAL A 146 4.48 -10.19 -14.68
C VAL A 146 4.19 -11.33 -15.65
N ILE A 147 5.14 -12.24 -15.79
CA ILE A 147 4.99 -13.50 -16.53
C ILE A 147 4.97 -14.66 -15.53
N TYR A 148 3.96 -15.51 -15.64
CA TYR A 148 3.83 -16.74 -14.87
C TYR A 148 4.10 -17.93 -15.77
N ASN A 149 4.83 -18.90 -15.23
CA ASN A 149 4.95 -20.22 -15.85
C ASN A 149 4.89 -21.31 -14.78
N VAL A 150 4.46 -22.50 -15.18
CA VAL A 150 4.44 -23.71 -14.35
C VAL A 150 5.31 -24.75 -15.02
N ILE A 151 6.21 -25.36 -14.25
CA ILE A 151 7.00 -26.49 -14.70
C ILE A 151 6.48 -27.72 -13.97
N VAL A 152 6.00 -28.71 -14.73
CA VAL A 152 5.72 -30.02 -14.19
C VAL A 152 7.00 -30.84 -14.17
N TRP A 153 7.31 -31.41 -13.01
CA TRP A 153 8.48 -32.25 -12.78
C TRP A 153 8.05 -33.65 -12.36
N ASP A 154 8.65 -34.65 -13.00
CA ASP A 154 8.54 -36.05 -12.62
C ASP A 154 9.75 -36.45 -11.74
N PRO A 155 9.57 -36.64 -10.42
CA PRO A 155 10.66 -36.98 -9.53
C PRO A 155 11.20 -38.41 -9.75
N PHE A 156 10.45 -39.29 -10.42
CA PHE A 156 10.85 -40.67 -10.67
C PHE A 156 11.74 -40.79 -11.91
N LEU A 157 11.35 -40.13 -13.00
CA LEU A 157 12.11 -40.15 -14.26
C LEU A 157 13.13 -39.00 -14.36
N ASN A 158 13.06 -38.04 -13.44
CA ASN A 158 13.82 -36.80 -13.46
C ASN A 158 13.68 -36.03 -14.78
N THR A 159 12.46 -36.00 -15.30
CA THR A 159 12.06 -35.29 -16.51
C THR A 159 11.13 -34.13 -16.16
N SER A 160 11.04 -33.14 -17.04
CA SER A 160 10.25 -31.94 -16.77
C SER A 160 9.75 -31.29 -18.05
N ALA A 161 8.56 -30.72 -18.00
CA ALA A 161 7.96 -29.96 -19.08
C ALA A 161 7.38 -28.64 -18.56
N ALA A 162 7.41 -27.61 -19.40
CA ALA A 162 6.84 -26.31 -19.08
C ALA A 162 5.43 -26.17 -19.67
N TYR A 163 4.56 -25.50 -18.94
CA TYR A 163 3.29 -25.00 -19.45
C TYR A 163 3.54 -23.78 -20.37
N VAL A 164 2.51 -23.36 -21.09
CA VAL A 164 2.57 -22.14 -21.90
C VAL A 164 2.57 -20.93 -20.95
N PRO A 165 3.59 -20.05 -21.01
CA PRO A 165 3.67 -18.90 -20.14
C PRO A 165 2.53 -17.92 -20.42
N VAL A 166 2.00 -17.31 -19.35
CA VAL A 166 0.96 -16.26 -19.43
C VAL A 166 1.49 -14.98 -18.78
N HIS A 167 1.04 -13.83 -19.28
CA HIS A 167 1.47 -12.53 -18.75
C HIS A 167 0.28 -11.66 -18.35
N THR A 168 0.55 -10.67 -17.49
CA THR A 168 -0.41 -9.61 -17.17
C THR A 168 0.31 -8.38 -16.65
N TYR A 169 -0.33 -7.21 -16.82
CA TYR A 169 0.03 -5.97 -16.13
C TYR A 169 -0.99 -5.61 -15.02
N ALA A 170 -1.95 -6.50 -14.74
CA ALA A 170 -3.08 -6.27 -13.82
C ALA A 170 -3.86 -4.96 -14.13
N CYS A 171 -3.94 -4.59 -15.40
CA CYS A 171 -4.66 -3.45 -15.94
C CYS A 171 -5.00 -3.70 -17.42
N SER A 172 -5.94 -2.92 -17.96
CA SER A 172 -6.27 -2.91 -19.39
C SER A 172 -5.55 -1.76 -20.09
N PHE A 173 -5.12 -1.95 -21.33
CA PHE A 173 -4.54 -0.89 -22.17
C PHE A 173 -5.63 -0.01 -22.83
N GLU A 174 -6.81 -0.58 -23.07
CA GLU A 174 -7.93 0.06 -23.77
C GLU A 174 -8.82 0.91 -22.85
N ALA A 175 -8.77 0.67 -21.54
CA ALA A 175 -9.63 1.36 -20.58
C ALA A 175 -9.41 2.89 -20.59
N MET A 176 -10.47 3.66 -20.82
CA MET A 176 -10.39 5.13 -20.90
C MET A 176 -9.92 5.78 -19.58
N GLU A 177 -10.24 5.17 -18.44
CA GLU A 177 -9.76 5.58 -17.12
C GLU A 177 -8.97 4.47 -16.44
N GLY A 178 -7.73 4.79 -16.05
CA GLY A 178 -6.89 3.85 -15.33
C GLY A 178 -6.32 2.73 -16.21
N ASN A 179 -5.97 3.07 -17.45
CA ASN A 179 -5.14 2.22 -18.28
C ASN A 179 -3.77 1.95 -17.65
N CYS A 180 -3.04 0.99 -18.22
CA CYS A 180 -1.67 0.68 -17.80
C CYS A 180 -0.68 1.85 -17.97
N SER A 181 -0.96 2.76 -18.92
CA SER A 181 -0.11 3.92 -19.21
C SER A 181 -0.27 5.07 -18.20
N SER A 182 -1.41 5.15 -17.51
CA SER A 182 -1.68 6.19 -16.51
C SER A 182 -1.41 5.65 -15.12
N LEU A 183 -0.22 5.99 -14.58
CA LEU A 183 0.11 5.75 -13.17
C LEU A 183 -0.86 6.50 -12.27
N GLY A 184 -1.83 5.79 -11.69
CA GLY A 184 -2.72 6.29 -10.65
C GLY A 184 -3.74 7.36 -11.11
N ARG A 185 -4.79 7.53 -10.30
CA ARG A 185 -5.80 8.58 -10.54
C ARG A 185 -5.26 9.95 -10.12
N VAL A 186 -5.75 11.01 -10.76
CA VAL A 186 -5.40 12.40 -10.40
C VAL A 186 -5.73 12.70 -8.94
N SER A 187 -6.85 12.18 -8.44
CA SER A 187 -7.27 12.29 -7.03
C SER A 187 -6.22 11.71 -6.07
N THR A 188 -5.68 10.53 -6.39
CA THR A 188 -4.62 9.87 -5.62
C THR A 188 -3.33 10.68 -5.61
N LYS A 189 -2.93 11.23 -6.76
CA LYS A 189 -1.75 12.11 -6.89
C LYS A 189 -1.88 13.36 -6.02
N VAL A 190 -3.01 14.06 -6.10
CA VAL A 190 -3.27 15.27 -5.29
C VAL A 190 -3.29 14.95 -3.80
N PHE A 191 -3.93 13.85 -3.41
CA PHE A 191 -4.00 13.44 -2.01
C PHE A 191 -2.62 13.12 -1.43
N PHE A 192 -1.85 12.25 -2.10
CA PHE A 192 -0.55 11.83 -1.57
C PHE A 192 0.50 12.93 -1.66
N THR A 193 0.45 13.84 -2.64
CA THR A 193 1.35 15.01 -2.65
C THR A 193 1.10 15.95 -1.48
N LEU A 194 -0.15 16.31 -1.18
CA LEU A 194 -0.47 17.13 -0.01
C LEU A 194 -0.08 16.43 1.29
N PHE A 195 -0.33 15.12 1.36
CA PHE A 195 0.05 14.30 2.50
C PHE A 195 1.57 14.24 2.69
N ALA A 196 2.35 14.11 1.60
CA ALA A 196 3.81 14.11 1.62
C ALA A 196 4.40 15.47 1.99
N LEU A 197 3.82 16.59 1.56
CA LEU A 197 4.26 17.92 1.99
C LEU A 197 4.12 18.08 3.51
N LEU A 198 2.98 17.66 4.06
CA LEU A 198 2.74 17.66 5.51
C LEU A 198 3.67 16.66 6.23
N GLY A 199 3.86 15.46 5.68
CA GLY A 199 4.73 14.45 6.26
C GLY A 199 6.21 14.83 6.22
N LEU A 200 6.67 15.51 5.17
CA LEU A 200 8.03 16.07 5.09
C LEU A 200 8.25 17.15 6.16
N PHE A 201 7.27 18.04 6.36
CA PHE A 201 7.31 19.00 7.45
C PHE A 201 7.44 18.31 8.82
N ILE A 202 6.68 17.23 9.03
CA ILE A 202 6.70 16.46 10.27
C ILE A 202 8.01 15.67 10.43
N CYS A 203 8.58 15.16 9.35
CA CYS A 203 9.86 14.46 9.33
C CYS A 203 11.00 15.32 9.91
N PHE A 204 11.00 16.64 9.67
CA PHE A 204 12.04 17.54 10.17
C PHE A 204 11.65 18.33 11.42
N PHE A 205 10.38 18.67 11.59
CA PHE A 205 9.93 19.59 12.63
C PHE A 205 8.79 19.06 13.52
N GLY A 206 8.38 17.81 13.34
CA GLY A 206 7.22 17.20 14.00
C GLY A 206 7.23 17.36 15.51
N HIS A 207 8.31 16.91 16.17
CA HIS A 207 8.41 16.97 17.62
C HIS A 207 8.37 18.41 18.18
N ARG A 208 8.93 19.39 17.45
CA ARG A 208 8.88 20.80 17.83
C ARG A 208 7.46 21.35 17.71
N PHE A 209 6.74 20.98 16.65
CA PHE A 209 5.37 21.37 16.41
C PHE A 209 4.39 20.26 16.82
N TRP A 210 4.41 19.92 18.12
CA TRP A 210 3.61 18.85 18.70
C TRP A 210 2.12 18.82 18.28
N LYS A 211 1.47 19.98 18.13
CA LYS A 211 0.06 20.05 17.70
C LYS A 211 -0.15 19.56 16.27
N THR A 212 0.75 19.90 15.35
CA THR A 212 0.64 19.48 13.95
C THR A 212 0.95 18.00 13.80
N GLU A 213 1.89 17.50 14.60
CA GLU A 213 2.18 16.07 14.67
C GLU A 213 0.97 15.26 15.15
N LEU A 214 0.35 15.67 16.26
CA LEU A 214 -0.85 14.99 16.77
C LEU A 214 -2.00 15.01 15.75
N PHE A 215 -2.17 16.13 15.04
CA PHE A 215 -3.15 16.19 13.96
C PHE A 215 -2.86 15.15 12.87
N PHE A 216 -1.61 15.04 12.42
CA PHE A 216 -1.21 14.11 11.38
C PHE A 216 -1.31 12.64 11.80
N ILE A 217 -0.87 12.30 13.01
CA ILE A 217 -0.98 10.94 13.54
C ILE A 217 -2.45 10.55 13.74
N GLY A 218 -3.28 11.47 14.27
CA GLY A 218 -4.71 11.26 14.36
C GLY A 218 -5.39 11.11 12.99
N PHE A 219 -4.92 11.86 11.99
CA PHE A 219 -5.36 11.75 10.59
C PHE A 219 -5.05 10.37 10.01
N ILE A 220 -3.82 9.87 10.17
CA ILE A 220 -3.44 8.54 9.69
C ILE A 220 -4.26 7.46 10.38
N PHE A 221 -4.32 7.51 11.72
CA PHE A 221 -4.98 6.49 12.52
C PHE A 221 -6.47 6.40 12.14
N MET A 222 -7.21 7.50 12.25
CA MET A 222 -8.64 7.50 11.95
C MET A 222 -8.90 7.32 10.46
N GLY A 223 -8.13 7.96 9.59
CA GLY A 223 -8.27 7.84 8.14
C GLY A 223 -8.12 6.39 7.66
N PHE A 224 -7.14 5.65 8.19
CA PHE A 224 -6.93 4.24 7.84
C PHE A 224 -8.10 3.33 8.28
N PHE A 225 -8.54 3.44 9.54
CA PHE A 225 -9.68 2.64 10.03
C PHE A 225 -10.97 2.97 9.28
N PHE A 226 -11.26 4.25 9.05
CA PHE A 226 -12.44 4.64 8.30
C PHE A 226 -12.35 4.26 6.83
N TYR A 227 -11.17 4.29 6.20
CA TYR A 227 -10.98 3.79 4.84
C TYR A 227 -11.40 2.33 4.73
N ILE A 228 -10.95 1.48 5.66
CA ILE A 228 -11.32 0.07 5.71
C ILE A 228 -12.82 -0.08 5.92
N LEU A 229 -13.38 0.63 6.90
CA LEU A 229 -14.81 0.55 7.23
C LEU A 229 -15.70 0.95 6.04
N ILE A 230 -15.41 2.10 5.42
CA ILE A 230 -16.15 2.59 4.24
C ILE A 230 -16.00 1.61 3.08
N SER A 231 -14.79 1.13 2.81
CA SER A 231 -14.54 0.19 1.70
C SER A 231 -15.25 -1.15 1.89
N ARG A 232 -15.41 -1.62 3.13
CA ARG A 232 -16.07 -2.91 3.45
C ARG A 232 -17.58 -2.80 3.50
N LEU A 233 -18.11 -1.66 3.93
CA LEU A 233 -19.56 -1.48 4.15
C LEU A 233 -20.28 -0.81 2.97
N THR A 234 -19.56 -0.13 2.08
CA THR A 234 -20.19 0.66 1.01
C THR A 234 -19.53 0.44 -0.35
N LEU A 235 -20.34 0.48 -1.41
CA LEU A 235 -19.90 0.35 -2.81
C LEU A 235 -19.70 1.73 -3.45
N ILE A 236 -19.11 2.66 -2.70
CA ILE A 236 -18.91 4.04 -3.15
C ILE A 236 -17.68 4.13 -4.07
N ASN A 237 -17.76 5.00 -5.08
CA ASN A 237 -16.66 5.30 -5.99
C ASN A 237 -15.37 5.70 -5.24
N TYR A 238 -14.22 5.31 -5.78
CA TYR A 238 -12.91 5.52 -5.15
C TYR A 238 -12.65 7.00 -4.79
N ASP A 239 -12.99 7.95 -5.66
CA ASP A 239 -12.71 9.36 -5.43
C ASP A 239 -13.51 9.93 -4.26
N VAL A 240 -14.79 9.54 -4.16
CA VAL A 240 -15.66 9.92 -3.04
C VAL A 240 -15.18 9.26 -1.74
N ARG A 241 -14.74 8.00 -1.81
CA ARG A 241 -14.14 7.30 -0.69
C ARG A 241 -12.89 8.02 -0.18
N LEU A 242 -12.01 8.44 -1.08
CA LEU A 242 -10.81 9.20 -0.74
C LEU A 242 -11.14 10.52 -0.05
N ILE A 243 -12.12 11.28 -0.56
CA ILE A 243 -12.61 12.52 0.07
C ILE A 243 -13.16 12.25 1.48
N LEU A 244 -13.99 11.22 1.64
CA LEU A 244 -14.58 10.87 2.93
C LEU A 244 -13.50 10.46 3.94
N THR A 245 -12.45 9.79 3.48
CA THR A 245 -11.29 9.43 4.33
C THR A 245 -10.47 10.65 4.75
N ALA A 246 -10.32 11.64 3.86
CA ALA A 246 -9.68 12.91 4.21
C ALA A 246 -10.48 13.70 5.26
N ILE A 247 -11.82 13.71 5.14
CA ILE A 247 -12.70 14.39 6.11
C ILE A 247 -12.64 13.69 7.46
N THR A 248 -12.86 12.38 7.50
CA THR A 248 -12.85 11.59 8.74
C THR A 248 -11.47 11.59 9.41
N GLY A 249 -10.39 11.50 8.63
CA GLY A 249 -9.03 11.69 9.10
C GLY A 249 -8.82 13.06 9.72
N SER A 250 -9.28 14.14 9.06
CA SER A 250 -9.15 15.51 9.59
C SER A 250 -9.90 15.68 10.92
N VAL A 251 -11.11 15.12 11.03
CA VAL A 251 -11.88 15.09 12.28
C VAL A 251 -11.12 14.30 13.36
N GLY A 252 -10.52 13.16 13.00
CA GLY A 252 -9.68 12.35 13.89
C GLY A 252 -8.45 13.09 14.41
N GLY A 253 -7.75 13.81 13.54
CA GLY A 253 -6.62 14.67 13.89
C GLY A 253 -7.02 15.79 14.86
N LEU A 254 -8.12 16.49 14.56
CA LEU A 254 -8.68 17.53 15.44
C LEU A 254 -9.09 16.95 16.79
N PHE A 255 -9.71 15.78 16.81
CA PHE A 255 -10.12 15.09 18.02
C PHE A 255 -8.91 14.75 18.90
N LEU A 256 -7.84 14.19 18.34
CA LEU A 256 -6.64 13.85 19.10
C LEU A 256 -5.97 15.09 19.69
N VAL A 257 -5.87 16.18 18.91
CA VAL A 257 -5.37 17.48 19.39
C VAL A 257 -6.25 18.05 20.50
N ALA A 258 -7.58 17.99 20.34
CA ALA A 258 -8.53 18.48 21.34
C ALA A 258 -8.48 17.66 22.64
N ALA A 259 -8.38 16.34 22.54
CA ALA A 259 -8.24 15.44 23.68
C ALA A 259 -6.94 15.73 24.45
N TRP A 260 -5.82 15.87 23.74
CA TRP A 260 -4.56 16.30 24.36
C TRP A 260 -4.68 17.68 25.00
N TRP A 261 -5.27 18.65 24.30
CA TRP A 261 -5.39 20.02 24.78
C TRP A 261 -6.23 20.10 26.07
N ARG A 262 -7.36 19.36 26.09
CA ARG A 262 -8.34 19.38 27.17
C ARG A 262 -7.89 18.58 28.40
N PHE A 263 -7.38 17.36 28.20
CA PHE A 263 -7.10 16.42 29.29
C PHE A 263 -5.61 16.27 29.60
N GLY A 264 -4.71 16.69 28.70
CA GLY A 264 -3.26 16.54 28.88
C GLY A 264 -2.80 15.08 28.94
N ILE A 265 -3.58 14.13 28.39
CA ILE A 265 -3.29 12.70 28.45
C ILE A 265 -2.18 12.36 27.44
N LEU A 266 -0.93 12.52 27.87
CA LEU A 266 0.24 12.24 27.05
C LEU A 266 0.35 10.75 26.66
N MET A 267 0.10 9.84 27.60
CA MET A 267 0.27 8.39 27.38
C MET A 267 -0.61 7.86 26.25
N LEU A 268 -1.88 8.27 26.18
CA LEU A 268 -2.81 7.85 25.12
C LEU A 268 -2.36 8.37 23.75
N CYS A 269 -1.90 9.62 23.69
CA CYS A 269 -1.37 10.20 22.46
C CYS A 269 -0.13 9.44 21.98
N MET A 270 0.80 9.16 22.91
CA MET A 270 2.00 8.40 22.61
C MET A 270 1.72 6.95 22.22
N LEU A 271 0.66 6.35 22.76
CA LEU A 271 0.18 5.04 22.31
C LEU A 271 -0.25 5.09 20.85
N CYS A 272 -1.05 6.09 20.43
CA CYS A 272 -1.41 6.25 19.01
C CYS A 272 -0.18 6.46 18.12
N VAL A 273 0.76 7.32 18.53
CA VAL A 273 2.03 7.56 17.82
C VAL A 273 2.83 6.25 17.68
N GLY A 274 2.96 5.49 18.76
CA GLY A 274 3.69 4.22 18.75
C GLY A 274 2.99 3.12 17.97
N LEU A 275 1.66 3.07 17.97
CA LEU A 275 0.88 2.13 17.16
C LEU A 275 1.03 2.40 15.66
N VAL A 276 1.10 3.67 15.23
CA VAL A 276 1.34 4.01 13.82
C VAL A 276 2.75 3.58 13.38
N LEU A 277 3.77 3.81 14.21
CA LEU A 277 5.11 3.28 13.95
C LEU A 277 5.14 1.74 13.97
N GLY A 278 4.49 1.13 14.95
CA GLY A 278 4.36 -0.32 15.07
C GLY A 278 3.66 -0.95 13.88
N PHE A 279 2.62 -0.31 13.35
CA PHE A 279 1.94 -0.70 12.13
C PHE A 279 2.91 -0.70 10.93
N LEU A 280 3.72 0.35 10.78
CA LEU A 280 4.72 0.40 9.71
C LEU A 280 5.79 -0.69 9.87
N VAL A 281 6.33 -0.89 11.08
CA VAL A 281 7.34 -1.93 11.36
C VAL A 281 6.79 -3.33 11.10
N SER A 282 5.55 -3.58 11.52
CA SER A 282 4.86 -4.84 11.24
C SER A 282 4.66 -5.05 9.74
N SER A 283 4.20 -4.01 9.03
CA SER A 283 4.03 -4.03 7.58
C SER A 283 5.34 -4.34 6.85
N VAL A 284 6.46 -3.71 7.25
CA VAL A 284 7.80 -3.98 6.70
C VAL A 284 8.21 -5.43 6.97
N THR A 285 7.93 -5.96 8.16
CA THR A 285 8.26 -7.36 8.51
C THR A 285 7.54 -8.34 7.59
N PHE A 286 6.25 -8.15 7.36
CA PHE A 286 5.44 -9.01 6.47
C PHE A 286 5.67 -8.75 4.98
N PHE A 287 6.29 -7.64 4.62
CA PHE A 287 6.71 -7.37 3.24
C PHE A 287 7.96 -8.19 2.86
N THR A 288 8.76 -8.62 3.83
CA THR A 288 9.87 -9.56 3.59
C THR A 288 9.37 -10.97 3.27
N PRO A 289 10.23 -11.90 2.78
CA PRO A 289 9.84 -13.28 2.51
C PRO A 289 9.21 -14.02 3.70
N LEU A 290 9.37 -13.51 4.93
CA LEU A 290 8.67 -14.00 6.12
C LEU A 290 7.15 -13.98 5.95
N GLY A 291 6.58 -13.00 5.26
CA GLY A 291 5.13 -12.90 5.08
C GLY A 291 4.52 -13.99 4.18
N ASN A 292 5.33 -14.62 3.33
CA ASN A 292 4.89 -15.67 2.41
C ASN A 292 4.94 -17.09 3.02
N LEU A 293 5.31 -17.23 4.29
CA LEU A 293 5.29 -18.52 4.97
C LEU A 293 3.86 -19.07 5.06
N THR A 294 3.72 -20.39 4.88
CA THR A 294 2.43 -21.09 4.89
C THR A 294 1.62 -20.85 6.16
N VAL A 295 2.29 -20.66 7.30
CA VAL A 295 1.68 -20.34 8.60
C VAL A 295 0.87 -19.04 8.57
N PHE A 296 1.31 -18.03 7.81
CA PHE A 296 0.65 -16.73 7.73
C PHE A 296 -0.49 -16.66 6.72
N ARG A 297 -0.79 -17.77 6.03
CA ARG A 297 -2.02 -17.89 5.22
C ARG A 297 -3.27 -17.96 6.09
N ASN A 298 -3.15 -18.33 7.36
CA ASN A 298 -4.23 -18.23 8.32
C ASN A 298 -4.35 -16.77 8.82
N ASP A 299 -5.53 -16.17 8.65
CA ASP A 299 -5.78 -14.79 9.05
C ASP A 299 -5.69 -14.57 10.55
N ASP A 300 -6.12 -15.54 11.37
CA ASP A 300 -6.05 -15.40 12.83
C ASP A 300 -4.59 -15.29 13.28
N VAL A 301 -3.74 -16.16 12.76
CA VAL A 301 -2.30 -16.17 13.06
C VAL A 301 -1.64 -14.91 12.55
N PHE A 302 -1.96 -14.48 11.33
CA PHE A 302 -1.43 -13.25 10.76
C PHE A 302 -1.82 -12.02 11.57
N TRP A 303 -3.11 -11.79 11.85
CA TRP A 303 -3.55 -10.58 12.54
C TRP A 303 -3.11 -10.53 14.00
N VAL A 304 -3.03 -11.68 14.69
CA VAL A 304 -2.48 -11.75 16.05
C VAL A 304 -1.00 -11.40 16.03
N THR A 305 -0.19 -12.03 15.18
CA THR A 305 1.25 -11.75 15.09
C THR A 305 1.53 -10.32 14.64
N PHE A 306 0.79 -9.82 13.65
CA PHE A 306 0.85 -8.44 13.19
C PHE A 306 0.55 -7.46 14.32
N SER A 307 -0.50 -7.71 15.11
CA SER A 307 -0.90 -6.86 16.24
C SER A 307 0.12 -6.92 17.38
N CYS A 308 0.68 -8.10 17.67
CA CYS A 308 1.74 -8.26 18.67
C CYS A 308 2.97 -7.42 18.32
N ILE A 309 3.44 -7.47 17.07
CA ILE A 309 4.57 -6.64 16.60
C ILE A 309 4.21 -5.15 16.70
N ALA A 310 3.00 -4.77 16.30
CA ALA A 310 2.56 -3.37 16.35
C ALA A 310 2.48 -2.81 17.78
N ILE A 311 2.04 -3.63 18.76
CA ILE A 311 1.95 -3.25 20.18
C ILE A 311 3.32 -3.29 20.87
N LEU A 312 4.24 -4.16 20.43
CA LEU A 312 5.57 -4.26 21.01
C LEU A 312 6.33 -2.93 20.95
N ILE A 313 6.21 -2.20 19.84
CA ILE A 313 6.89 -0.91 19.64
C ILE A 313 6.54 0.12 20.73
N PRO A 314 5.27 0.52 20.94
CA PRO A 314 4.94 1.47 22.02
C PRO A 314 5.31 0.96 23.41
N VAL A 315 5.29 -0.37 23.66
CA VAL A 315 5.68 -0.95 24.95
C VAL A 315 7.18 -0.81 25.20
N VAL A 316 8.02 -1.14 24.21
CA VAL A 316 9.49 -1.02 24.32
C VAL A 316 9.91 0.43 24.55
N PHE A 317 9.25 1.37 23.88
CA PHE A 317 9.57 2.79 24.04
C PHE A 317 8.80 3.50 25.17
N MET A 318 8.07 2.78 26.02
CA MET A 318 7.30 3.38 27.12
C MET A 318 8.20 4.19 28.08
N GLY A 319 9.45 3.76 28.28
CA GLY A 319 10.45 4.49 29.08
C GLY A 319 11.04 5.72 28.39
N CYS A 320 10.94 5.82 27.06
CA CYS A 320 11.60 6.82 26.23
C CYS A 320 10.63 7.45 25.20
N LEU A 321 9.50 7.97 25.67
CA LEU A 321 8.43 8.53 24.82
C LEU A 321 8.93 9.61 23.85
N ARG A 322 9.92 10.41 24.25
CA ARG A 322 10.54 11.40 23.37
C ARG A 322 11.20 10.77 22.15
N MET A 323 11.94 9.68 22.34
CA MET A 323 12.61 8.98 21.25
C MET A 323 11.60 8.31 20.34
N LEU A 324 10.55 7.68 20.92
CA LEU A 324 9.43 7.15 20.15
C LEU A 324 8.89 8.20 19.19
N ASN A 325 8.62 9.38 19.72
CA ASN A 325 8.02 10.47 18.96
C ASN A 325 8.87 10.92 17.77
N ILE A 326 10.15 11.19 18.04
CA ILE A 326 11.10 11.67 17.03
C ILE A 326 11.32 10.59 15.95
N VAL A 327 11.43 9.32 16.35
CA VAL A 327 11.57 8.18 15.43
C VAL A 327 10.32 8.02 14.58
N THR A 328 9.13 8.08 15.17
CA THR A 328 7.86 8.01 14.43
C THR A 328 7.76 9.15 13.42
N CYS A 329 8.06 10.39 13.81
CA CYS A 329 8.06 11.53 12.91
C CYS A 329 8.98 11.30 11.70
N GLY A 330 10.21 10.84 11.95
CA GLY A 330 11.20 10.60 10.90
C GLY A 330 10.75 9.50 9.93
N PHE A 331 10.37 8.32 10.43
CA PHE A 331 9.98 7.20 9.55
C PHE A 331 8.63 7.40 8.86
N ILE A 332 7.58 7.80 9.59
CA ILE A 332 6.24 7.97 9.03
C ILE A 332 6.18 9.19 8.10
N GLY A 333 6.82 10.29 8.49
CA GLY A 333 6.87 11.50 7.67
C GLY A 333 7.65 11.28 6.37
N SER A 334 8.79 10.59 6.41
CA SER A 334 9.53 10.24 5.20
C SER A 334 8.82 9.18 4.35
N TYR A 335 8.15 8.20 4.97
CA TYR A 335 7.37 7.19 4.23
C TYR A 335 6.20 7.80 3.44
N SER A 336 5.58 8.89 3.93
CA SER A 336 4.57 9.59 3.12
C SER A 336 5.13 10.16 1.81
N VAL A 337 6.42 10.50 1.76
CA VAL A 337 7.09 10.95 0.52
C VAL A 337 7.23 9.77 -0.45
N VAL A 338 7.56 8.58 0.05
CA VAL A 338 7.59 7.35 -0.75
C VAL A 338 6.22 7.07 -1.37
N LEU A 339 5.14 7.20 -0.58
CA LEU A 339 3.77 7.03 -1.09
C LEU A 339 3.39 8.08 -2.15
N ALA A 340 3.93 9.30 -2.07
CA ALA A 340 3.72 10.29 -3.14
C ALA A 340 4.51 9.93 -4.40
N ILE A 341 5.76 9.50 -4.27
CA ILE A 341 6.59 9.10 -5.42
C ILE A 341 5.91 7.95 -6.19
N ASP A 342 5.36 6.96 -5.47
CA ASP A 342 4.59 5.84 -6.06
C ASP A 342 3.42 6.28 -6.94
N SER A 343 2.81 7.44 -6.65
CA SER A 343 1.73 7.96 -7.48
C SER A 343 2.21 8.52 -8.83
N TYR A 344 3.51 8.73 -9.02
CA TYR A 344 4.12 9.27 -10.25
C TYR A 344 5.09 8.31 -10.93
N LEU A 345 5.70 7.39 -10.19
CA LEU A 345 6.68 6.43 -10.68
C LEU A 345 6.34 5.04 -10.14
N TYR A 346 6.58 3.99 -10.94
CA TYR A 346 6.43 2.63 -10.46
C TYR A 346 7.45 2.35 -9.35
N THR A 347 6.95 1.88 -8.20
CA THR A 347 7.78 1.37 -7.11
C THR A 347 7.04 0.28 -6.35
N SER A 348 7.77 -0.69 -5.85
CA SER A 348 7.24 -1.75 -5.00
C SER A 348 7.03 -1.30 -3.54
N LEU A 349 7.62 -0.17 -3.12
CA LEU A 349 7.66 0.22 -1.70
C LEU A 349 6.31 0.63 -1.12
N SER A 350 5.36 1.12 -1.93
CA SER A 350 4.00 1.40 -1.49
C SER A 350 3.24 0.14 -1.04
N TYR A 351 3.64 -1.02 -1.58
CA TYR A 351 3.06 -2.32 -1.27
C TYR A 351 3.38 -2.80 0.15
N ILE A 352 4.32 -2.15 0.86
CA ILE A 352 4.55 -2.37 2.30
C ILE A 352 3.23 -2.20 3.06
N THR A 353 2.56 -1.06 2.90
CA THR A 353 1.27 -0.80 3.56
C THR A 353 0.08 -1.25 2.73
N LEU A 354 0.19 -1.25 1.39
CA LEU A 354 -0.93 -1.59 0.51
C LEU A 354 -1.28 -3.08 0.59
N ASN A 355 -0.32 -4.00 0.76
CA ASN A 355 -0.62 -5.43 0.93
C ASN A 355 -1.42 -5.70 2.21
N VAL A 356 -1.07 -5.02 3.32
CA VAL A 356 -1.85 -5.12 4.58
C VAL A 356 -3.25 -4.56 4.38
N LEU A 357 -3.39 -3.44 3.65
CA LEU A 357 -4.68 -2.87 3.31
C LEU A 357 -5.51 -3.82 2.44
N LYS A 358 -4.93 -4.39 1.37
CA LYS A 358 -5.59 -5.40 0.51
C LYS A 358 -6.10 -6.58 1.33
N ARG A 359 -5.29 -7.08 2.27
CA ARG A 359 -5.68 -8.18 3.16
C ARG A 359 -6.82 -7.80 4.10
N ALA A 360 -6.84 -6.58 4.63
CA ALA A 360 -7.95 -6.08 5.44
C ALA A 360 -9.24 -5.91 4.63
N LEU A 361 -9.11 -5.61 3.33
CA LEU A 361 -10.25 -5.35 2.44
C LEU A 361 -10.83 -6.62 1.80
N ASN A 362 -10.00 -7.60 1.46
CA ASN A 362 -10.40 -8.83 0.78
C ASN A 362 -9.93 -10.07 1.54
N THR A 363 -10.88 -10.93 1.92
CA THR A 363 -10.61 -12.19 2.63
C THR A 363 -9.92 -13.25 1.77
N HIS A 364 -10.03 -13.15 0.44
CA HIS A 364 -9.38 -14.08 -0.49
C HIS A 364 -7.85 -13.85 -0.57
N PHE A 365 -7.43 -12.60 -0.33
CA PHE A 365 -6.03 -12.18 -0.38
C PHE A 365 -5.10 -12.92 0.60
N ARG A 366 -5.65 -13.61 1.61
CA ARG A 366 -4.86 -14.48 2.51
C ARG A 366 -4.09 -15.59 1.80
N ARG A 367 -4.51 -15.97 0.58
CA ARG A 367 -3.87 -17.00 -0.25
C ARG A 367 -2.84 -16.41 -1.22
N ALA A 368 -2.83 -15.09 -1.39
CA ALA A 368 -2.02 -14.42 -2.37
C ALA A 368 -0.56 -14.32 -1.90
N PHE A 369 0.38 -14.68 -2.77
CA PHE A 369 1.79 -14.39 -2.56
C PHE A 369 2.08 -12.90 -2.79
N THR A 370 2.80 -12.27 -1.86
CA THR A 370 3.06 -10.82 -1.89
C THR A 370 4.45 -10.46 -2.41
N ASN A 371 5.01 -11.30 -3.29
CA ASN A 371 6.29 -11.01 -3.94
C ASN A 371 6.17 -9.75 -4.80
N VAL A 372 7.20 -8.92 -4.74
CA VAL A 372 7.32 -7.70 -5.54
C VAL A 372 8.69 -7.66 -6.20
N PRO A 373 8.82 -7.00 -7.37
CA PRO A 373 10.13 -6.76 -7.94
C PRO A 373 10.91 -5.78 -7.06
N PHE A 374 12.22 -5.97 -6.98
CA PHE A 374 13.16 -4.98 -6.43
C PHE A 374 14.08 -4.56 -7.56
N GLN A 375 13.72 -3.49 -8.26
CA GLN A 375 14.51 -2.96 -9.38
C GLN A 375 15.28 -1.70 -8.97
N THR A 376 15.99 -1.10 -9.93
CA THR A 376 16.85 0.06 -9.71
C THR A 376 16.11 1.23 -9.06
N ASN A 377 14.86 1.51 -9.47
CA ASN A 377 14.05 2.57 -8.90
C ASN A 377 13.77 2.33 -7.41
N ASP A 378 13.44 1.10 -7.03
CA ASP A 378 13.21 0.74 -5.64
C ASP A 378 14.45 0.92 -4.77
N PHE A 379 15.64 0.56 -5.28
CA PHE A 379 16.89 0.82 -4.55
C PHE A 379 17.15 2.32 -4.34
N ILE A 380 16.87 3.14 -5.35
CA ILE A 380 17.00 4.60 -5.28
C ILE A 380 16.01 5.16 -4.25
N ILE A 381 14.73 4.77 -4.32
CA ILE A 381 13.69 5.29 -3.43
C ILE A 381 13.91 4.80 -1.99
N LEU A 382 14.38 3.56 -1.79
CA LEU A 382 14.75 3.02 -0.49
C LEU A 382 15.90 3.82 0.13
N ALA A 383 16.92 4.17 -0.67
CA ALA A 383 18.03 5.02 -0.23
C ALA A 383 17.54 6.43 0.14
N VAL A 384 16.68 7.04 -0.68
CA VAL A 384 16.06 8.35 -0.39
C VAL A 384 15.25 8.29 0.90
N TRP A 385 14.45 7.25 1.11
CA TRP A 385 13.66 7.05 2.32
C TRP A 385 14.55 6.96 3.56
N GLY A 386 15.60 6.13 3.51
CA GLY A 386 16.58 6.01 4.60
C GLY A 386 17.28 7.33 4.91
N MET A 387 17.73 8.06 3.89
CA MET A 387 18.39 9.36 4.05
C MET A 387 17.46 10.41 4.66
N LEU A 388 16.19 10.48 4.22
CA LEU A 388 15.18 11.38 4.77
C LEU A 388 14.88 11.02 6.24
N ALA A 389 14.69 9.75 6.57
CA ALA A 389 14.43 9.30 7.93
C ALA A 389 15.60 9.64 8.87
N VAL A 390 16.83 9.30 8.49
CA VAL A 390 18.03 9.57 9.32
C VAL A 390 18.30 11.06 9.47
N SER A 391 18.19 11.84 8.39
CA SER A 391 18.36 13.29 8.46
C SER A 391 17.28 13.95 9.33
N GLY A 392 16.01 13.56 9.19
CA GLY A 392 14.91 14.04 10.03
C GLY A 392 15.12 13.73 11.51
N ILE A 393 15.43 12.47 11.84
CA ILE A 393 15.68 12.03 13.22
C ILE A 393 16.86 12.78 13.84
N THR A 394 17.99 12.87 13.12
CA THR A 394 19.20 13.54 13.64
C THR A 394 18.98 15.04 13.85
N LEU A 395 18.28 15.72 12.94
CA LEU A 395 17.94 17.13 13.08
C LEU A 395 17.00 17.38 14.26
N GLN A 396 15.97 16.56 14.44
CA GLN A 396 15.05 16.69 15.57
C GLN A 396 15.75 16.44 16.92
N ILE A 397 16.59 15.41 17.01
CA ILE A 397 17.38 15.13 18.23
C ILE A 397 18.28 16.32 18.58
N ARG A 398 18.97 16.88 17.58
CA ARG A 398 19.87 18.03 17.77
C ARG A 398 19.13 19.31 18.15
N SER A 399 18.06 19.64 17.43
CA SER A 399 17.26 20.87 17.67
C SER A 399 16.63 20.90 19.07
N GLU A 400 16.22 19.74 19.58
CA GLU A 400 15.49 19.66 20.84
C GLU A 400 16.40 19.36 22.05
N ARG A 401 17.73 19.35 21.86
CA ARG A 401 18.69 19.10 22.94
C ARG A 401 18.55 20.18 24.03
N GLY A 402 18.38 19.75 25.28
CA GLY A 402 18.23 20.66 26.44
C GLY A 402 16.84 21.26 26.64
N ARG A 403 15.85 20.90 25.81
CA ARG A 403 14.45 21.32 25.97
C ARG A 403 13.61 20.27 26.70
N PRO A 404 12.50 20.67 27.35
CA PRO A 404 11.57 19.72 27.96
C PRO A 404 11.01 18.76 26.90
N SER A 405 10.84 17.49 27.27
CA SER A 405 10.46 16.42 26.33
C SER A 405 9.09 16.64 25.67
N PHE A 406 8.16 17.29 26.35
CA PHE A 406 6.84 17.60 25.81
C PHE A 406 6.34 18.95 26.33
N PRO A 407 5.49 19.66 25.57
CA PRO A 407 4.87 20.89 26.04
C PRO A 407 3.99 20.64 27.28
N PRO A 408 3.92 21.60 28.23
CA PRO A 408 3.10 21.46 29.43
C PRO A 408 1.61 21.45 29.08
N HIS A 409 0.78 20.93 30.00
CA HIS A 409 -0.66 20.84 29.83
C HIS A 409 -1.28 22.20 29.47
N PRO A 410 -1.78 22.38 28.23
CA PRO A 410 -2.11 23.70 27.71
C PRO A 410 -3.36 24.28 28.36
N TYR A 411 -4.39 23.47 28.64
CA TYR A 411 -5.57 23.96 29.37
C TYR A 411 -5.26 24.41 30.82
N LYS A 412 -4.37 23.70 31.54
CA LYS A 412 -3.92 24.13 32.87
C LYS A 412 -3.14 25.45 32.78
N LEU A 413 -2.27 25.60 31.78
CA LEU A 413 -1.56 26.85 31.54
C LEU A 413 -2.51 27.99 31.21
N TRP A 414 -3.46 27.76 30.29
CA TRP A 414 -4.49 28.74 29.93
C TRP A 414 -5.36 29.14 31.12
N LYS A 415 -5.77 28.19 31.97
CA LYS A 415 -6.53 28.48 33.20
C LYS A 415 -5.72 29.36 34.16
N ARG A 416 -4.44 29.03 34.38
CA ARG A 416 -3.54 29.85 35.21
C ARG A 416 -3.31 31.23 34.62
N GLU A 417 -3.14 31.35 33.30
CA GLU A 417 -2.98 32.65 32.63
C GLU A 417 -4.26 33.48 32.69
N ARG A 418 -5.43 32.83 32.60
CA ARG A 418 -6.72 33.50 32.75
C ARG A 418 -6.91 33.99 34.18
N GLU A 419 -6.59 33.16 35.17
CA GLU A 419 -6.60 33.56 36.58
C GLU A 419 -5.61 34.69 36.84
N ARG A 420 -4.38 34.61 36.32
CA ARG A 420 -3.39 35.70 36.41
C ARG A 420 -3.91 37.00 35.80
N ARG A 421 -4.51 36.93 34.61
CA ARG A 421 -5.12 38.10 33.98
C ARG A 421 -6.23 38.66 34.86
N VAL A 422 -7.08 37.84 35.46
CA VAL A 422 -8.12 38.31 36.39
C VAL A 422 -7.54 38.97 37.65
N THR A 423 -6.43 38.48 38.19
CA THR A 423 -5.86 38.97 39.46
C THR A 423 -4.84 40.09 39.30
N ASN A 424 -4.23 40.25 38.13
CA ASN A 424 -3.14 41.18 37.91
C ASN A 424 -3.65 42.47 37.22
N ILE A 425 -4.07 43.44 38.04
CA ILE A 425 -4.60 44.74 37.60
C ILE A 425 -3.55 45.55 36.80
N LEU A 426 -2.26 45.24 36.97
CA LEU A 426 -1.15 45.89 36.27
C LEU A 426 -0.87 45.30 34.88
N ASP A 427 -1.56 44.24 34.47
CA ASP A 427 -1.44 43.70 33.12
C ASP A 427 -2.19 44.62 32.13
N PRO A 428 -1.53 45.18 31.09
CA PRO A 428 -2.17 46.06 30.11
C PRO A 428 -3.40 45.42 29.44
N SER A 429 -3.45 44.09 29.40
CA SER A 429 -4.59 43.34 28.86
C SER A 429 -5.85 43.38 29.73
N TYR A 430 -5.73 43.78 31.00
CA TYR A 430 -6.84 43.96 31.95
C TYR A 430 -7.75 45.14 31.57
N HIS A 431 -7.15 46.19 31.01
CA HIS A 431 -7.85 47.40 30.60
C HIS A 431 -8.50 47.30 29.21
N ILE A 432 -8.38 46.15 28.54
CA ILE A 432 -8.96 45.97 27.21
C ILE A 432 -10.39 45.43 27.37
N PRO A 433 -11.43 46.21 26.99
CA PRO A 433 -12.81 45.79 27.19
C PRO A 433 -13.14 44.49 26.45
N PRO A 434 -14.08 43.67 26.94
CA PRO A 434 -14.48 42.41 26.31
C PRO A 434 -14.89 42.60 24.85
N LEU A 435 -14.69 41.56 24.03
CA LEU A 435 -14.96 41.59 22.57
C LEU A 435 -16.38 42.07 22.24
N ARG A 436 -17.36 41.71 23.07
CA ARG A 436 -18.76 42.16 22.92
C ARG A 436 -18.88 43.68 23.03
N GLU A 437 -18.21 44.32 23.98
CA GLU A 437 -18.21 45.77 24.15
C GLU A 437 -17.41 46.49 23.07
N ARG A 438 -16.32 45.89 22.57
CA ARG A 438 -15.61 46.43 21.39
C ARG A 438 -16.43 46.37 20.12
N LEU A 439 -17.18 45.29 19.92
CA LEU A 439 -18.10 45.15 18.80
C LEU A 439 -19.29 46.10 18.94
N TYR A 440 -19.85 46.24 20.13
CA TYR A 440 -20.91 47.21 20.41
C TYR A 440 -20.42 48.65 20.21
N GLY A 441 -19.24 48.99 20.71
CA GLY A 441 -18.60 50.30 20.57
C GLY A 441 -18.30 50.66 19.11
N ARG A 442 -17.83 49.69 18.31
CA ARG A 442 -17.67 49.88 16.85
C ARG A 442 -19.01 50.01 16.14
N LEU A 443 -20.02 49.24 16.54
CA LEU A 443 -21.38 49.35 15.98
C LEU A 443 -22.04 50.68 16.33
N THR A 444 -21.82 51.22 17.54
CA THR A 444 -22.31 52.54 17.94
C THR A 444 -21.57 53.66 17.23
N GLN A 445 -20.24 53.55 17.03
CA GLN A 445 -19.48 54.50 16.22
C GLN A 445 -19.94 54.54 14.76
N ILE A 446 -20.25 53.37 14.18
CA ILE A 446 -20.83 53.28 12.83
C ILE A 446 -22.23 53.90 12.82
N ARG A 447 -23.04 53.66 13.85
CA ARG A 447 -24.39 54.23 13.99
C ARG A 447 -24.36 55.75 14.14
N GLU A 448 -23.42 56.31 14.88
CA GLU A 448 -23.19 57.76 15.00
C GLU A 448 -22.71 58.37 13.69
N LEU A 449 -21.88 57.65 12.90
CA LEU A 449 -21.46 58.07 11.56
C LEU A 449 -22.63 58.17 10.55
N PHE A 450 -23.72 57.44 10.79
CA PHE A 450 -24.96 57.51 10.00
C PHE A 450 -26.01 58.47 10.59
N GLN A 451 -25.75 59.09 11.74
CA GLN A 451 -26.62 60.08 12.32
C GLN A 451 -26.19 61.48 11.84
N LYS A 452 -26.92 61.96 10.83
CA LYS A 452 -26.77 63.26 10.18
C LYS A 452 -26.59 64.37 11.23
N GLU A 453 -25.49 65.13 11.12
CA GLU A 453 -25.21 66.33 11.91
C GLU A 453 -26.42 67.27 11.91
N GLN A 454 -26.93 67.62 13.10
CA GLN A 454 -27.72 68.84 13.27
C GLN A 454 -26.74 70.01 13.48
N PRO A 455 -26.96 71.16 12.84
CA PRO A 455 -25.99 72.25 12.86
C PRO A 455 -25.87 72.87 14.25
N ALA A 456 -24.63 73.16 14.62
CA ALA A 456 -24.22 73.78 15.87
C ALA A 456 -24.93 75.12 16.10
N GLY A 457 -25.63 75.22 17.24
CA GLY A 457 -25.95 76.49 17.89
C GLY A 457 -24.84 76.83 18.87
N GLU A 458 -24.33 78.05 18.80
CA GLU A 458 -23.29 78.65 19.63
C GLU A 458 -23.40 78.30 21.13
N ARG A 459 -22.25 78.03 21.77
CA ARG A 459 -21.77 78.78 22.96
C ARG A 459 -20.38 78.30 23.45
N THR A 460 -19.43 79.24 23.32
CA THR A 460 -18.29 79.61 24.19
C THR A 460 -17.55 78.54 25.04
N PRO A 461 -16.19 78.54 25.01
CA PRO A 461 -15.39 77.70 25.87
C PRO A 461 -15.27 78.32 27.27
N LEU A 462 -15.47 77.51 28.30
CA LEU A 462 -15.00 77.82 29.65
C LEU A 462 -13.91 76.83 30.01
N LEU A 463 -12.72 77.40 30.24
CA LEU A 463 -11.62 76.84 31.01
C LEU A 463 -12.10 76.39 32.39
N LEU A 464 -11.87 75.11 32.73
CA LEU A 464 -11.10 74.70 33.91
C LEU A 464 -10.74 73.20 33.83
#